data_AF-A0A3C0QQC3-F1
#
_entry.id   AF-A0A3C0QQC3-F1
#
_cell.length_a   1.000
_cell.length_b   1.000
_cell.length_c   1.000
_cell.angle_alpha   90.00
_cell.angle_beta   90.00
_cell.angle_gamma   90.00
#
_symmetry.space_group_name_H-M   'P 1'
#
loop_
_entity.id
_entity.type
_entity.pdbx_description
1 polymer ?
#
loop_
_entity_poly.entity_id
_entity_poly.type
_entity_poly.pdbx_seq_one_letter_code
_entity_poly.pdbx_strand_id
1 'polypeptide(L)'
;AVTVTLVATGTDVKPLEIVLFMKDVQSDVLYTQMKGRGCRTISEDKLKEVTPNANFKECYYIVDAVGVTEHEKKIPKVNPVSGTGKKLTLFEVLEHLSHKELSDDNLMLLRDYCASIHNRYENNPLFGYHLTEFMNDYGFSPKDISVSVRDAFDRNLLPPFISPSDENRTRWQLIARLMNNISARKKLLELHKGYLAITEEDPDKLISAGFSVETAKEYIENFQKYILEHKDDIEALRIIYNSEDTLITSSMLYDLSEKLLLEDKHFSAEALWKYYRTLNASAVDELDEKSNTRLLTNLIQLVRYAYGKSQKLTTLMNGFVQRFNLYCGQTQRSLSEEQVSVMRQIAEYIVSEGAVSAIELNQSDADLWRKGIRAFGNITMLNAEMNALSRILLKVA
;
A
#
# COMPACT_ATOMS: atom_id res chain seq x y z
N ALA A 1 -10.41 8.85 18.34
CA ALA A 1 -10.97 7.63 18.97
C ALA A 1 -10.34 6.41 18.30
N VAL A 2 -9.80 5.45 19.06
CA VAL A 2 -9.28 4.19 18.51
C VAL A 2 -10.41 3.17 18.55
N THR A 3 -10.77 2.60 17.40
CA THR A 3 -11.83 1.59 17.32
C THR A 3 -11.21 0.26 16.92
N VAL A 4 -11.20 -0.70 17.85
CA VAL A 4 -10.68 -2.05 17.61
C VAL A 4 -11.84 -2.92 17.11
N THR A 5 -11.60 -3.67 16.02
CA THR A 5 -12.50 -4.70 15.43
C THR A 5 -13.91 -4.32 14.94
N LEU A 6 -14.38 -3.08 15.13
CA LEU A 6 -15.74 -2.65 14.72
C LEU A 6 -15.85 -2.07 13.30
N VAL A 7 -14.76 -2.10 12.52
CA VAL A 7 -14.71 -1.50 11.17
C VAL A 7 -15.43 -2.37 10.10
N ALA A 8 -15.63 -3.66 10.39
CA ALA A 8 -16.36 -4.59 9.53
C ALA A 8 -17.90 -4.48 9.66
N THR A 9 -18.41 -3.88 10.75
CA THR A 9 -19.85 -3.82 11.04
C THR A 9 -20.34 -2.38 11.11
N GLY A 10 -21.16 -1.98 10.12
CA GLY A 10 -22.22 -0.96 10.20
C GLY A 10 -21.91 0.49 10.61
N THR A 11 -20.75 0.81 11.18
CA THR A 11 -20.44 2.15 11.69
C THR A 11 -19.88 3.04 10.58
N ASP A 12 -20.53 4.18 10.32
CA ASP A 12 -20.09 5.19 9.35
C ASP A 12 -19.28 6.28 10.07
N VAL A 13 -17.95 6.16 10.03
CA VAL A 13 -17.03 7.12 10.66
C VAL A 13 -16.39 7.99 9.56
N LYS A 14 -17.05 9.08 9.21
CA LYS A 14 -16.55 10.03 8.19
C LYS A 14 -15.19 10.69 8.51
N PRO A 15 -14.88 11.10 9.76
CA PRO A 15 -13.61 11.75 10.09
C PRO A 15 -12.44 10.76 10.19
N LEU A 16 -12.53 9.56 9.63
CA LEU A 16 -11.48 8.55 9.72
C LEU A 16 -10.25 8.96 8.88
N GLU A 17 -9.14 9.27 9.54
CA GLU A 17 -7.88 9.72 8.91
C GLU A 17 -6.80 8.61 8.85
N ILE A 18 -6.92 7.56 9.68
CA ILE A 18 -5.94 6.46 9.76
C ILE A 18 -6.66 5.12 9.91
N VAL A 19 -6.31 4.14 9.08
CA VAL A 19 -6.64 2.72 9.25
C VAL A 19 -5.36 1.98 9.63
N LEU A 20 -5.32 1.40 10.84
CA LEU A 20 -4.17 0.65 11.35
C LEU A 20 -4.48 -0.85 11.38
N PHE A 21 -3.68 -1.66 10.67
CA PHE A 21 -3.72 -3.11 10.72
C PHE A 21 -2.74 -3.64 11.77
N MET A 22 -3.29 -4.15 12.89
CA MET A 22 -2.55 -4.87 13.94
C MET A 22 -2.78 -6.39 13.87
N LYS A 23 -3.57 -6.85 12.90
CA LYS A 23 -3.88 -8.25 12.66
C LYS A 23 -3.98 -8.48 11.16
N ASP A 24 -3.45 -9.62 10.74
CA ASP A 24 -3.47 -10.05 9.36
C ASP A 24 -4.90 -10.19 8.79
N VAL A 25 -5.06 -9.83 7.51
CA VAL A 25 -6.33 -9.87 6.76
C VAL A 25 -6.15 -10.64 5.46
N GLN A 26 -6.61 -11.89 5.47
CA GLN A 26 -6.48 -12.83 4.37
C GLN A 26 -7.54 -12.68 3.27
N SER A 27 -8.68 -12.05 3.57
CA SER A 27 -9.80 -11.90 2.63
C SER A 27 -9.73 -10.57 1.89
N ASP A 28 -9.76 -10.63 0.57
CA ASP A 28 -9.72 -9.42 -0.28
C ASP A 28 -10.95 -8.54 -0.08
N VAL A 29 -12.12 -9.17 0.04
CA VAL A 29 -13.39 -8.50 0.28
C VAL A 29 -13.35 -7.74 1.61
N LEU A 30 -12.83 -8.38 2.66
CA LEU A 30 -12.75 -7.76 3.99
C LEU A 30 -11.75 -6.60 3.98
N TYR A 31 -10.59 -6.78 3.37
CA TYR A 31 -9.57 -5.74 3.24
C TYR A 31 -10.11 -4.51 2.49
N THR A 32 -10.79 -4.73 1.37
CA THR A 32 -11.42 -3.66 0.58
C THR A 32 -12.50 -2.92 1.37
N GLN A 33 -13.33 -3.64 2.12
CA GLN A 33 -14.31 -3.02 3.02
C GLN A 33 -13.66 -2.17 4.11
N MET A 34 -12.57 -2.65 4.72
CA MET A 34 -11.84 -1.93 5.77
C MET A 34 -11.20 -0.65 5.22
N LYS A 35 -10.53 -0.72 4.06
CA LYS A 35 -9.98 0.46 3.37
C LYS A 35 -11.06 1.47 2.98
N GLY A 36 -12.17 1.00 2.44
CA GLY A 36 -13.28 1.84 1.98
C GLY A 36 -13.90 2.74 3.05
N ARG A 37 -13.64 2.48 4.34
CA ARG A 37 -14.06 3.36 5.44
C ARG A 37 -13.29 4.69 5.47
N GLY A 38 -12.02 4.70 5.07
CA GLY A 38 -11.21 5.91 4.98
C GLY A 38 -11.62 6.84 3.84
N CYS A 39 -12.21 6.29 2.78
CA CYS A 39 -12.61 7.02 1.56
C CYS A 39 -13.78 7.99 1.75
N ARG A 40 -14.35 8.10 2.96
CA ARG A 40 -15.47 9.02 3.22
C ARG A 40 -14.99 10.47 3.23
N THR A 41 -15.74 11.32 2.54
CA THR A 41 -15.53 12.78 2.55
C THR A 41 -16.24 13.42 3.73
N ILE A 42 -15.69 14.53 4.20
CA ILE A 42 -16.19 15.32 5.34
C ILE A 42 -15.91 16.79 5.07
N SER A 43 -16.80 17.69 5.52
CA SER A 43 -16.58 19.13 5.43
C SER A 43 -15.55 19.60 6.47
N GLU A 44 -14.84 20.67 6.17
CA GLU A 44 -13.78 21.22 7.03
C GLU A 44 -14.29 21.55 8.43
N ASP A 45 -15.46 22.17 8.55
CA ASP A 45 -16.05 22.50 9.86
C ASP A 45 -16.27 21.25 10.72
N LYS A 46 -16.81 20.18 10.11
CA LYS A 46 -17.06 18.92 10.81
C LYS A 46 -15.79 18.13 11.10
N LEU A 47 -14.75 18.30 10.28
CA LEU A 47 -13.44 17.73 10.56
C LEU A 47 -12.82 18.42 11.77
N LYS A 48 -12.87 19.76 11.82
CA LYS A 48 -12.34 20.57 12.94
C LYS A 48 -13.06 20.31 14.26
N GLU A 49 -14.34 19.96 14.24
CA GLU A 49 -15.07 19.51 15.43
C GLU A 49 -14.43 18.26 16.07
N VAL A 50 -13.79 17.40 15.29
CA VAL A 50 -13.19 16.13 15.75
C VAL A 50 -11.66 16.24 15.90
N THR A 51 -11.01 16.91 14.95
CA THR A 51 -9.57 17.14 14.87
C THR A 51 -9.32 18.65 14.71
N PRO A 52 -9.22 19.43 15.81
CA PRO A 52 -9.19 20.89 15.76
C PRO A 52 -8.05 21.51 14.93
N ASN A 53 -6.93 20.79 14.79
CA ASN A 53 -5.76 21.24 14.03
C ASN A 53 -5.80 20.81 12.55
N ALA A 54 -6.82 20.06 12.12
CA ALA A 54 -6.94 19.64 10.73
C ALA A 54 -7.57 20.75 9.88
N ASN A 55 -6.98 21.03 8.72
CA ASN A 55 -7.51 22.00 7.78
C ASN A 55 -8.49 21.33 6.80
N PHE A 56 -8.08 20.21 6.21
CA PHE A 56 -8.82 19.46 5.20
C PHE A 56 -8.45 17.98 5.24
N LYS A 57 -9.30 17.13 4.67
CA LYS A 57 -9.04 15.70 4.48
C LYS A 57 -8.90 15.40 2.99
N GLU A 58 -7.67 15.39 2.50
CA GLU A 58 -7.34 15.03 1.11
C GLU A 58 -7.13 13.54 0.92
N CYS A 59 -6.55 12.88 1.92
CA CYS A 59 -6.30 11.45 1.94
C CYS A 59 -6.53 10.87 3.34
N TYR A 60 -6.35 9.56 3.46
CA TYR A 60 -6.24 8.87 4.74
C TYR A 60 -5.05 7.91 4.65
N TYR A 61 -4.44 7.62 5.79
CA TYR A 61 -3.29 6.73 5.84
C TYR A 61 -3.71 5.31 6.19
N ILE A 62 -3.09 4.34 5.51
CA ILE A 62 -3.11 2.94 5.91
C ILE A 62 -1.77 2.66 6.56
N VAL A 63 -1.81 2.27 7.82
CA VAL A 63 -0.63 1.81 8.57
C VAL A 63 -0.76 0.30 8.71
N ASP A 64 0.24 -0.42 8.23
CA ASP A 64 0.27 -1.86 8.24
C ASP A 64 1.43 -2.33 9.11
N ALA A 65 1.12 -2.81 10.31
CA ALA A 65 2.13 -3.25 11.27
C ALA A 65 2.43 -4.75 11.18
N VAL A 66 1.71 -5.50 10.33
CA VAL A 66 1.76 -6.97 10.29
C VAL A 66 1.94 -7.55 8.89
N GLY A 67 2.10 -6.70 7.86
CA GLY A 67 2.37 -7.12 6.49
C GLY A 67 1.14 -7.53 5.68
N VAL A 68 -0.05 -7.02 6.01
CA VAL A 68 -1.29 -7.25 5.23
C VAL A 68 -1.12 -6.88 3.75
N THR A 69 -0.33 -5.87 3.45
CA THR A 69 -0.08 -5.34 2.10
C THR A 69 0.95 -6.15 1.32
N GLU A 70 1.73 -7.00 2.00
CA GLU A 70 2.87 -7.72 1.42
C GLU A 70 2.49 -9.05 0.75
N HIS A 71 1.24 -9.49 0.88
CA HIS A 71 0.78 -10.76 0.31
C HIS A 71 -0.53 -10.63 -0.47
N GLU A 72 -0.72 -11.59 -1.39
CA GLU A 72 -1.96 -11.76 -2.12
C GLU A 72 -3.12 -12.12 -1.18
N LYS A 73 -4.28 -11.53 -1.47
CA LYS A 73 -5.51 -11.75 -0.70
C LYS A 73 -6.40 -12.72 -1.43
N LYS A 74 -7.12 -13.55 -0.68
CA LYS A 74 -8.00 -14.59 -1.24
C LYS A 74 -9.40 -14.04 -1.43
N ILE A 75 -9.95 -14.24 -2.62
CA ILE A 75 -11.38 -14.04 -2.87
C ILE A 75 -12.12 -15.26 -2.32
N PRO A 76 -13.07 -15.10 -1.38
CA PRO A 76 -13.86 -16.22 -0.89
C PRO A 76 -14.61 -16.88 -2.06
N LYS A 77 -14.31 -18.16 -2.35
CA LYS A 77 -15.06 -18.93 -3.35
C LYS A 77 -16.45 -19.24 -2.80
N VAL A 78 -17.49 -18.77 -3.47
CA VAL A 78 -18.86 -19.24 -3.26
C VAL A 78 -18.99 -20.56 -4.02
N ASN A 79 -18.72 -21.69 -3.36
CA ASN A 79 -18.96 -23.01 -3.96
C ASN A 79 -20.46 -23.33 -3.88
N PRO A 80 -21.19 -23.51 -5.00
CA PRO A 80 -22.64 -23.76 -4.96
C PRO A 80 -23.02 -25.23 -4.69
N VAL A 81 -22.07 -26.16 -4.55
CA VAL A 81 -22.35 -27.60 -4.52
C VAL A 81 -21.53 -28.31 -3.43
N SER A 82 -22.00 -28.22 -2.19
CA SER A 82 -21.87 -29.20 -1.09
C SER A 82 -22.40 -28.51 0.18
N GLY A 83 -23.31 -29.17 0.91
CA GLY A 83 -24.06 -28.58 2.01
C GLY A 83 -23.21 -27.78 3.00
N THR A 84 -23.67 -26.56 3.32
CA THR A 84 -23.40 -25.78 4.54
C THR A 84 -22.14 -26.16 5.33
N GLY A 85 -20.95 -26.04 4.74
CA GLY A 85 -19.70 -26.42 5.38
C GLY A 85 -19.15 -25.36 6.35
N LYS A 86 -19.96 -24.83 7.27
CA LYS A 86 -19.40 -24.09 8.41
C LYS A 86 -18.66 -25.14 9.26
N LYS A 87 -17.32 -25.05 9.35
CA LYS A 87 -16.56 -25.90 10.29
C LYS A 87 -17.14 -25.70 11.69
N LEU A 88 -17.64 -26.77 12.28
CA LEU A 88 -18.16 -26.76 13.65
C LEU A 88 -17.02 -26.39 14.60
N THR A 89 -17.29 -25.45 15.50
CA THR A 89 -16.41 -25.09 16.61
C THR A 89 -16.25 -26.26 17.57
N LEU A 90 -15.19 -26.27 18.39
CA LEU A 90 -15.02 -27.31 19.41
C LEU A 90 -16.25 -27.42 20.35
N PHE A 91 -16.89 -26.30 20.67
CA PHE A 91 -18.12 -26.31 21.48
C PHE A 91 -19.26 -27.07 20.77
N GLU A 92 -19.55 -26.71 19.52
CA GLU A 92 -20.58 -27.36 18.70
C GLU A 92 -20.27 -28.86 18.53
N VAL A 93 -19.00 -29.23 18.28
CA VAL A 93 -18.58 -30.64 18.19
C VAL A 93 -18.82 -31.39 19.49
N LEU A 94 -18.43 -30.83 20.65
CA LEU A 94 -18.66 -31.47 21.95
C LEU A 94 -20.15 -31.60 22.29
N GLU A 95 -20.98 -30.67 21.83
CA GLU A 95 -22.44 -30.72 21.98
C GLU A 95 -23.04 -31.87 21.15
N HIS A 96 -22.71 -31.94 19.85
CA HIS A 96 -23.17 -33.02 18.95
C HIS A 96 -22.77 -34.40 19.48
N LEU A 97 -21.51 -34.56 19.89
CA LEU A 97 -21.02 -35.82 20.46
C LEU A 97 -21.75 -36.20 21.75
N SER A 98 -22.17 -35.22 22.56
CA SER A 98 -22.94 -35.48 23.78
C SER A 98 -24.35 -36.02 23.50
N HIS A 99 -24.91 -35.67 22.34
CA HIS A 99 -26.17 -36.21 21.81
C HIS A 99 -26.00 -37.54 21.05
N LYS A 100 -24.82 -38.18 21.15
CA LYS A 100 -24.45 -39.41 20.44
C LYS A 100 -24.39 -39.29 18.92
N GLU A 101 -24.25 -38.08 18.39
CA GLU A 101 -24.00 -37.85 16.96
C GLU A 101 -22.54 -38.16 16.61
N LEU A 102 -22.21 -39.44 16.60
CA LEU A 102 -20.85 -39.98 16.45
C LEU A 102 -20.48 -40.22 14.97
N SER A 103 -20.81 -39.26 14.11
CA SER A 103 -20.45 -39.28 12.70
C SER A 103 -18.93 -39.27 12.50
N ASP A 104 -18.47 -39.72 11.34
CA ASP A 104 -17.05 -39.71 11.01
C ASP A 104 -16.48 -38.28 11.07
N ASP A 105 -17.22 -37.31 10.53
CA ASP A 105 -16.83 -35.90 10.53
C ASP A 105 -16.67 -35.34 11.94
N ASN A 106 -17.62 -35.60 12.86
CA ASN A 106 -17.54 -35.10 14.23
C ASN A 106 -16.37 -35.72 15.01
N LEU A 107 -16.09 -37.01 14.80
CA LEU A 107 -14.93 -37.69 15.40
C LEU A 107 -13.60 -37.16 14.85
N MET A 108 -13.51 -36.95 13.54
CA MET A 108 -12.33 -36.35 12.89
C MET A 108 -12.09 -34.92 13.35
N LEU A 109 -13.14 -34.11 13.47
CA LEU A 109 -13.04 -32.74 14.00
C LEU A 109 -12.56 -32.74 15.45
N LEU A 110 -13.11 -33.61 16.31
CA LEU A 110 -12.64 -33.73 17.69
C LEU A 110 -11.16 -34.12 17.75
N ARG A 111 -10.73 -35.12 16.95
CA ARG A 111 -9.33 -35.52 16.84
C ARG A 111 -8.44 -34.32 16.52
N ASP A 112 -8.81 -33.52 15.52
CA ASP A 112 -8.04 -32.37 15.07
C ASP A 112 -7.94 -31.29 16.15
N TYR A 113 -9.04 -31.00 16.84
CA TYR A 113 -9.04 -30.07 17.97
C TYR A 113 -8.14 -30.57 19.10
N CYS A 114 -8.26 -31.84 19.48
CA CYS A 114 -7.45 -32.44 20.52
C CYS A 114 -5.94 -32.42 20.18
N ALA A 115 -5.58 -32.74 18.93
CA ALA A 115 -4.19 -32.65 18.46
C ALA A 115 -3.66 -31.21 18.49
N SER A 116 -4.44 -30.27 17.94
CA SER A 116 -4.06 -28.85 17.87
C SER A 116 -3.88 -28.25 19.26
N ILE A 117 -4.79 -28.56 20.19
CA ILE A 117 -4.71 -28.09 21.58
C ILE A 117 -3.47 -28.68 22.25
N HIS A 118 -3.25 -30.00 22.15
CA HIS A 118 -2.08 -30.61 22.76
C HIS A 118 -0.78 -29.99 22.25
N ASN A 119 -0.61 -29.89 20.94
CA ASN A 119 0.61 -29.35 20.32
C ASN A 119 0.86 -27.87 20.68
N ARG A 120 -0.19 -27.09 20.95
CA ARG A 120 -0.05 -25.67 21.37
C ARG A 120 0.68 -25.55 22.71
N TYR A 121 0.47 -26.51 23.60
CA TYR A 121 0.97 -26.48 24.98
C TYR A 121 2.13 -27.47 25.22
N GLU A 122 2.28 -28.49 24.39
CA GLU A 122 3.43 -29.41 24.41
C GLU A 122 4.72 -28.59 24.23
N ASN A 123 5.62 -28.65 25.23
CA ASN A 123 6.86 -27.87 25.29
C ASN A 123 6.70 -26.33 25.30
N ASN A 124 5.51 -25.80 25.60
CA ASN A 124 5.33 -24.35 25.74
C ASN A 124 5.90 -23.86 27.09
N PRO A 125 6.92 -22.98 27.11
CA PRO A 125 7.59 -22.58 28.36
C PRO A 125 6.68 -21.85 29.35
N LEU A 126 5.73 -21.07 28.84
CA LEU A 126 4.87 -20.23 29.65
C LEU A 126 3.58 -20.94 30.07
N PHE A 127 2.97 -21.69 29.16
CA PHE A 127 1.62 -22.25 29.35
C PHE A 127 1.57 -23.77 29.37
N GLY A 128 2.70 -24.47 29.22
CA GLY A 128 2.75 -25.94 29.20
C GLY A 128 2.21 -26.56 30.49
N TYR A 129 2.31 -25.86 31.63
CA TYR A 129 1.77 -26.34 32.91
C TYR A 129 0.26 -26.58 32.89
N HIS A 130 -0.51 -25.86 32.06
CA HIS A 130 -1.95 -26.07 31.94
C HIS A 130 -2.30 -27.41 31.27
N LEU A 131 -1.44 -27.88 30.35
CA LEU A 131 -1.58 -29.21 29.77
C LEU A 131 -1.20 -30.29 30.80
N THR A 132 -0.15 -30.05 31.58
CA THR A 132 0.25 -30.94 32.69
C THR A 132 -0.85 -31.04 33.75
N GLU A 133 -1.48 -29.92 34.12
CA GLU A 133 -2.63 -29.86 35.03
C GLU A 133 -3.80 -30.69 34.47
N PHE A 134 -4.16 -30.51 33.21
CA PHE A 134 -5.19 -31.33 32.55
C PHE A 134 -4.89 -32.83 32.65
N MET A 135 -3.65 -33.22 32.36
CA MET A 135 -3.23 -34.63 32.39
C MET A 135 -3.28 -35.22 33.80
N ASN A 136 -2.86 -34.45 34.81
CA ASN A 136 -2.88 -34.88 36.21
C ASN A 136 -4.31 -35.00 36.75
N ASP A 137 -5.18 -34.03 36.44
CA ASP A 137 -6.55 -33.99 36.96
C ASP A 137 -7.47 -35.05 36.33
N TYR A 138 -7.23 -35.39 35.05
CA TYR A 138 -8.14 -36.24 34.28
C TYR A 138 -7.54 -37.59 33.89
N GLY A 139 -6.23 -37.81 34.06
CA GLY A 139 -5.57 -39.09 33.82
C GLY A 139 -5.42 -39.49 32.35
N PHE A 140 -5.59 -38.54 31.43
CA PHE A 140 -5.33 -38.71 29.99
C PHE A 140 -4.91 -37.39 29.36
N SER A 141 -4.23 -37.46 28.22
CA SER A 141 -3.87 -36.30 27.42
C SER A 141 -4.88 -36.10 26.27
N PRO A 142 -5.12 -34.87 25.77
CA PRO A 142 -5.90 -34.68 24.55
C PRO A 142 -5.33 -35.46 23.36
N LYS A 143 -4.00 -35.62 23.29
CA LYS A 143 -3.33 -36.43 22.26
C LYS A 143 -3.74 -37.90 22.31
N ASP A 144 -4.05 -38.46 23.48
CA ASP A 144 -4.52 -39.84 23.60
C ASP A 144 -5.86 -40.04 22.87
N ILE A 145 -6.77 -39.07 22.97
CA ILE A 145 -8.05 -39.09 22.23
C ILE A 145 -7.79 -38.98 20.74
N SER A 146 -6.90 -38.08 20.32
CA SER A 146 -6.55 -37.90 18.91
C SER A 146 -5.96 -39.17 18.29
N VAL A 147 -4.97 -39.78 18.96
CA VAL A 147 -4.33 -41.04 18.52
C VAL A 147 -5.36 -42.16 18.49
N SER A 148 -6.17 -42.33 19.53
CA SER A 148 -7.19 -43.38 19.58
C SER A 148 -8.19 -43.27 18.44
N VAL A 149 -8.63 -42.06 18.10
CA VAL A 149 -9.54 -41.84 16.97
C VAL A 149 -8.82 -42.11 15.64
N ARG A 150 -7.62 -41.55 15.42
CA ARG A 150 -6.85 -41.77 14.18
C ARG A 150 -6.59 -43.26 13.92
N ASP A 151 -6.13 -43.99 14.92
CA ASP A 151 -5.83 -45.43 14.82
C ASP A 151 -7.07 -46.25 14.46
N ALA A 152 -8.23 -45.89 15.01
CA ALA A 152 -9.48 -46.58 14.72
C ALA A 152 -9.93 -46.40 13.26
N PHE A 153 -9.70 -45.22 12.68
CA PHE A 153 -9.97 -44.95 11.26
C PHE A 153 -8.94 -45.62 10.35
N ASP A 154 -7.65 -45.55 10.68
CA ASP A 154 -6.57 -46.13 9.86
C ASP A 154 -6.68 -47.64 9.74
N ARG A 155 -7.09 -48.30 10.83
CA ARG A 155 -7.28 -49.75 10.88
C ARG A 155 -8.71 -50.18 10.52
N ASN A 156 -9.56 -49.23 10.12
CA ASN A 156 -10.95 -49.44 9.75
C ASN A 156 -11.75 -50.26 10.78
N LEU A 157 -11.59 -49.91 12.07
CA LEU A 157 -12.16 -50.65 13.21
C LEU A 157 -13.58 -50.18 13.57
N LEU A 158 -14.12 -49.17 12.89
CA LEU A 158 -15.38 -48.54 13.25
C LEU A 158 -16.54 -49.04 12.40
N PRO A 159 -17.66 -49.47 13.02
CA PRO A 159 -18.88 -49.75 12.28
C PRO A 159 -19.41 -48.46 11.63
N PRO A 160 -20.17 -48.53 10.52
CA PRO A 160 -20.75 -47.35 9.89
C PRO A 160 -21.68 -46.62 10.87
N PHE A 161 -21.64 -45.30 10.87
CA PHE A 161 -22.59 -44.48 11.62
C PHE A 161 -23.87 -44.32 10.79
N ILE A 162 -25.01 -44.72 11.36
CA ILE A 162 -26.33 -44.62 10.70
C ILE A 162 -27.18 -43.57 11.40
N SER A 163 -27.36 -43.67 12.72
CA SER A 163 -28.14 -42.71 13.51
C SER A 163 -27.60 -42.57 14.94
N PRO A 164 -27.82 -41.41 15.61
CA PRO A 164 -27.55 -41.25 17.04
C PRO A 164 -28.31 -42.23 17.95
N SER A 165 -29.43 -42.79 17.46
CA SER A 165 -30.26 -43.73 18.23
C SER A 165 -29.69 -45.15 18.28
N ASP A 166 -28.72 -45.48 17.43
CA ASP A 166 -28.08 -46.79 17.40
C ASP A 166 -27.10 -46.97 18.57
N GLU A 167 -26.69 -48.21 18.86
CA GLU A 167 -25.83 -48.52 20.00
C GLU A 167 -24.52 -47.71 20.00
N ASN A 168 -23.89 -47.55 18.83
CA ASN A 168 -22.65 -46.81 18.60
C ASN A 168 -21.52 -47.07 19.63
N ARG A 169 -21.52 -48.25 20.27
CA ARG A 169 -20.68 -48.55 21.44
C ARG A 169 -19.18 -48.39 21.15
N THR A 170 -18.72 -48.94 20.03
CA THR A 170 -17.31 -48.87 19.61
C THR A 170 -16.87 -47.44 19.35
N ARG A 171 -17.74 -46.62 18.73
CA ARG A 171 -17.47 -45.19 18.46
C ARG A 171 -17.44 -44.38 19.76
N TRP A 172 -18.38 -44.62 20.67
CA TRP A 172 -18.44 -43.95 21.97
C TRP A 172 -17.21 -44.25 22.83
N GLN A 173 -16.73 -45.49 22.83
CA GLN A 173 -15.57 -45.92 23.61
C GLN A 173 -14.29 -45.12 23.30
N LEU A 174 -14.10 -44.66 22.06
CA LEU A 174 -12.95 -43.83 21.67
C LEU A 174 -12.87 -42.52 22.44
N ILE A 175 -14.04 -41.92 22.74
CA ILE A 175 -14.14 -40.57 23.29
C ILE A 175 -14.70 -40.56 24.71
N ALA A 176 -15.09 -41.71 25.25
CA ALA A 176 -15.78 -41.85 26.53
C ALA A 176 -15.03 -41.18 27.70
N ARG A 177 -13.69 -41.23 27.70
CA ARG A 177 -12.85 -40.59 28.73
C ARG A 177 -13.09 -39.07 28.81
N LEU A 178 -13.25 -38.43 27.65
CA LEU A 178 -13.56 -37.00 27.56
C LEU A 178 -15.05 -36.74 27.76
N MET A 179 -15.93 -37.50 27.10
CA MET A 179 -17.37 -37.23 27.09
C MET A 179 -18.05 -37.48 28.43
N ASN A 180 -17.58 -38.45 29.21
CA ASN A 180 -18.10 -38.71 30.56
C ASN A 180 -17.61 -37.71 31.61
N ASN A 181 -16.63 -36.85 31.28
CA ASN A 181 -16.04 -35.91 32.23
C ASN A 181 -16.39 -34.46 31.84
N ILE A 182 -17.36 -33.87 32.54
CA ILE A 182 -17.82 -32.49 32.29
C ILE A 182 -16.69 -31.47 32.54
N SER A 183 -15.88 -31.67 33.58
CA SER A 183 -14.77 -30.77 33.92
C SER A 183 -13.67 -30.82 32.86
N ALA A 184 -13.33 -32.02 32.37
CA ALA A 184 -12.38 -32.17 31.27
C ALA A 184 -12.85 -31.47 29.99
N ARG A 185 -14.15 -31.56 29.63
CA ARG A 185 -14.70 -30.81 28.49
C ARG A 185 -14.57 -29.30 28.66
N LYS A 186 -14.87 -28.77 29.85
CA LYS A 186 -14.72 -27.34 30.16
C LYS A 186 -13.28 -26.88 30.08
N LYS A 187 -12.34 -27.64 30.67
CA LYS A 187 -10.90 -27.33 30.61
C LYS A 187 -10.36 -27.43 29.18
N LEU A 188 -10.82 -28.40 28.37
CA LEU A 188 -10.45 -28.49 26.96
C LEU A 188 -10.91 -27.27 26.16
N LEU A 189 -12.12 -26.76 26.42
CA LEU A 189 -12.61 -25.51 25.82
C LEU A 189 -11.80 -24.28 26.27
N GLU A 190 -11.37 -24.24 27.54
CA GLU A 190 -10.48 -23.19 28.06
C GLU A 190 -9.13 -23.21 27.35
N LEU A 191 -8.46 -24.38 27.28
CA LEU A 191 -7.22 -24.57 26.53
C LEU A 191 -7.38 -24.20 25.05
N HIS A 192 -8.54 -24.46 24.45
CA HIS A 192 -8.80 -24.09 23.07
C HIS A 192 -8.83 -22.57 22.85
N LYS A 193 -9.35 -21.81 23.82
CA LYS A 193 -9.38 -20.34 23.75
C LYS A 193 -7.97 -19.73 23.76
N GLY A 194 -7.00 -20.38 24.42
CA GLY A 194 -5.64 -19.86 24.57
C GLY A 194 -5.49 -18.98 25.82
N TYR A 195 -4.24 -18.69 26.17
CA TYR A 195 -3.89 -17.76 27.25
C TYR A 195 -3.06 -16.61 26.69
N LEU A 196 -3.14 -15.45 27.34
CA LEU A 196 -2.36 -14.26 27.02
C LEU A 196 -1.36 -14.03 28.15
N ALA A 197 -0.09 -13.86 27.80
CA ALA A 197 0.94 -13.37 28.71
C ALA A 197 1.30 -11.96 28.23
N ILE A 198 1.16 -11.00 29.13
CA ILE A 198 1.59 -9.62 28.91
C ILE A 198 2.86 -9.47 29.73
N THR A 199 4.01 -9.39 29.08
CA THR A 199 5.31 -9.18 29.73
C THR A 199 5.70 -7.72 29.58
N GLU A 200 5.92 -7.01 30.69
CA GLU A 200 6.44 -5.64 30.66
C GLU A 200 7.97 -5.59 30.39
N GLU A 201 8.64 -6.75 30.41
CA GLU A 201 10.10 -6.88 30.35
C GLU A 201 10.68 -6.90 28.93
N ASP A 202 9.85 -7.00 27.89
CA ASP A 202 10.31 -7.01 26.49
C ASP A 202 9.44 -6.06 25.63
N PRO A 203 9.76 -4.75 25.58
CA PRO A 203 9.02 -3.81 24.76
C PRO A 203 9.29 -4.07 23.27
N ASP A 204 8.23 -4.07 22.46
CA ASP A 204 8.32 -4.16 21.00
C ASP A 204 9.31 -3.11 20.45
N LYS A 205 10.18 -3.55 19.53
CA LYS A 205 11.13 -2.67 18.85
C LYS A 205 10.72 -2.49 17.40
N LEU A 206 10.72 -1.24 16.94
CA LEU A 206 10.49 -0.91 15.54
C LEU A 206 11.63 -1.50 14.69
N ILE A 207 11.30 -2.45 13.81
CA ILE A 207 12.25 -3.04 12.87
C ILE A 207 12.48 -2.10 11.68
N SER A 208 11.38 -1.58 11.12
CA SER A 208 11.39 -0.67 9.99
C SER A 208 10.10 0.14 9.92
N ALA A 209 10.18 1.37 9.42
CA ALA A 209 9.03 2.20 9.08
C ALA A 209 9.27 2.88 7.72
N GLY A 210 8.26 2.90 6.87
CA GLY A 210 8.34 3.51 5.54
C GLY A 210 7.06 3.29 4.75
N PHE A 211 6.98 3.92 3.57
CA PHE A 211 5.91 3.66 2.61
C PHE A 211 6.10 2.30 1.93
N SER A 212 5.00 1.66 1.52
CA SER A 212 5.02 0.34 0.87
C SER A 212 5.83 0.35 -0.42
N VAL A 213 6.79 -0.57 -0.50
CA VAL A 213 7.65 -0.78 -1.67
C VAL A 213 6.87 -1.47 -2.78
N GLU A 214 6.00 -2.42 -2.43
CA GLU A 214 5.16 -3.20 -3.33
C GLU A 214 4.20 -2.29 -4.10
N THR A 215 3.54 -1.39 -3.36
CA THR A 215 2.64 -0.39 -3.95
C THR A 215 3.40 0.56 -4.89
N ALA A 216 4.59 1.02 -4.48
CA ALA A 216 5.41 1.90 -5.31
C ALA A 216 5.89 1.20 -6.60
N LYS A 217 6.22 -0.09 -6.54
CA LYS A 217 6.58 -0.89 -7.72
C LYS A 217 5.41 -0.99 -8.71
N GLU A 218 4.23 -1.35 -8.22
CA GLU A 218 3.03 -1.50 -9.07
C GLU A 218 2.72 -0.21 -9.84
N TYR A 219 2.67 0.93 -9.15
CA TYR A 219 2.40 2.22 -9.81
C TYR A 219 3.49 2.63 -10.79
N ILE A 220 4.76 2.37 -10.47
CA ILE A 220 5.88 2.67 -11.39
C ILE A 220 5.84 1.79 -12.62
N GLU A 221 5.56 0.49 -12.48
CA GLU A 221 5.43 -0.43 -13.62
C GLU A 221 4.28 0.00 -14.54
N ASN A 222 3.13 0.37 -13.97
CA ASN A 222 1.99 0.88 -14.73
C ASN A 222 2.32 2.21 -15.43
N PHE A 223 2.98 3.14 -14.74
CA PHE A 223 3.43 4.41 -15.33
C PHE A 223 4.41 4.18 -16.49
N GLN A 224 5.42 3.33 -16.29
CA GLN A 224 6.42 3.00 -17.32
C GLN A 224 5.77 2.35 -18.54
N LYS A 225 4.82 1.45 -18.32
CA LYS A 225 4.04 0.84 -19.39
C LYS A 225 3.24 1.89 -20.17
N TYR A 226 2.52 2.77 -19.47
CA TYR A 226 1.73 3.83 -20.09
C TYR A 226 2.57 4.73 -21.00
N ILE A 227 3.70 5.25 -20.50
CA ILE A 227 4.54 6.14 -21.30
C ILE A 227 5.15 5.43 -22.51
N LEU A 228 5.46 4.13 -22.40
CA LEU A 228 5.98 3.33 -23.51
C LEU A 228 4.92 3.08 -24.59
N GLU A 229 3.69 2.78 -24.20
CA GLU A 229 2.57 2.55 -25.13
C GLU A 229 2.18 3.83 -25.87
N HIS A 230 2.24 4.98 -25.21
CA HIS A 230 1.88 6.28 -25.78
C HIS A 230 3.07 7.13 -26.24
N LYS A 231 4.25 6.52 -26.40
CA LYS A 231 5.49 7.24 -26.74
C LYS A 231 5.40 8.01 -28.05
N ASP A 232 4.61 7.54 -29.01
CA ASP A 232 4.47 8.14 -30.34
C ASP A 232 3.24 9.07 -30.43
N ASP A 233 2.25 8.88 -29.54
CA ASP A 233 0.98 9.62 -29.52
C ASP A 233 1.07 10.95 -28.75
N ILE A 234 1.92 11.00 -27.71
CA ILE A 234 2.09 12.19 -26.86
C ILE A 234 3.39 12.88 -27.24
N GLU A 235 3.28 14.11 -27.75
CA GLU A 235 4.38 14.91 -28.28
C GLU A 235 5.57 15.01 -27.31
N ALA A 236 5.30 15.34 -26.04
CA ALA A 236 6.32 15.42 -25.00
C ALA A 236 7.07 14.08 -24.80
N LEU A 237 6.34 12.96 -24.80
CA LEU A 237 6.94 11.64 -24.65
C LEU A 237 7.80 11.28 -25.85
N ARG A 238 7.34 11.57 -27.06
CA ARG A 238 8.07 11.31 -28.30
C ARG A 238 9.41 12.04 -28.33
N ILE A 239 9.37 13.35 -28.04
CA ILE A 239 10.56 14.20 -27.99
C ILE A 239 11.58 13.64 -26.98
N ILE A 240 11.13 13.26 -25.78
CA ILE A 240 12.01 12.73 -24.73
C ILE A 240 12.56 11.34 -25.11
N TYR A 241 11.71 10.45 -25.62
CA TYR A 241 12.07 9.08 -25.98
C TYR A 241 13.13 9.04 -27.10
N ASN A 242 12.88 9.79 -28.17
CA ASN A 242 13.77 9.90 -29.33
C ASN A 242 14.96 10.84 -29.09
N SER A 243 14.95 11.59 -27.98
CA SER A 243 15.98 12.59 -27.68
C SER A 243 16.11 13.64 -28.79
N GLU A 244 14.97 14.08 -29.32
CA GLU A 244 14.87 15.10 -30.36
C GLU A 244 15.39 16.46 -29.86
N ASP A 245 15.91 17.29 -30.77
CA ASP A 245 16.35 18.67 -30.43
C ASP A 245 15.17 19.68 -30.36
N THR A 246 13.94 19.17 -30.40
CA THR A 246 12.70 19.93 -30.30
C THR A 246 12.52 20.44 -28.86
N LEU A 247 12.12 21.71 -28.71
CA LEU A 247 11.85 22.30 -27.40
C LEU A 247 10.54 21.77 -26.82
N ILE A 248 10.60 21.27 -25.59
CA ILE A 248 9.41 20.87 -24.84
C ILE A 248 8.76 22.12 -24.25
N THR A 249 7.60 22.49 -24.77
CA THR A 249 6.86 23.69 -24.36
C THR A 249 6.02 23.45 -23.11
N SER A 250 5.60 24.54 -22.46
CA SER A 250 4.65 24.48 -21.34
C SER A 250 3.34 23.78 -21.73
N SER A 251 2.80 24.10 -22.91
CA SER A 251 1.59 23.44 -23.43
C SER A 251 1.73 21.92 -23.59
N MET A 252 2.89 21.44 -24.06
CA MET A 252 3.16 19.99 -24.16
C MET A 252 3.24 19.32 -22.78
N LEU A 253 3.76 20.01 -21.76
CA LEU A 253 3.82 19.48 -20.40
C LEU A 253 2.47 19.49 -19.71
N TYR A 254 1.65 20.51 -19.93
CA TYR A 254 0.26 20.51 -19.47
C TYR A 254 -0.54 19.37 -20.09
N ASP A 255 -0.47 19.18 -21.41
CA ASP A 255 -1.13 18.06 -22.11
C ASP A 255 -0.67 16.69 -21.56
N LEU A 256 0.65 16.51 -21.35
CA LEU A 256 1.18 15.30 -20.72
C LEU A 256 0.63 15.12 -19.30
N SER A 257 0.64 16.18 -18.48
CA SER A 257 0.15 16.13 -17.11
C SER A 257 -1.33 15.76 -17.05
N GLU A 258 -2.16 16.34 -17.90
CA GLU A 258 -3.59 16.03 -17.94
C GLU A 258 -3.83 14.57 -18.37
N LYS A 259 -3.15 14.11 -19.42
CA LYS A 259 -3.26 12.71 -19.89
C LYS A 259 -2.84 11.70 -18.83
N LEU A 260 -1.75 11.96 -18.12
CA LEU A 260 -1.29 11.12 -17.02
C LEU A 260 -2.31 11.07 -15.87
N LEU A 261 -2.85 12.23 -15.46
CA LEU A 261 -3.84 12.30 -14.37
C LEU A 261 -5.21 11.71 -14.75
N LEU A 262 -5.55 11.72 -16.04
CA LEU A 262 -6.76 11.07 -16.56
C LEU A 262 -6.64 9.55 -16.52
N GLU A 263 -5.45 9.00 -16.76
CA GLU A 263 -5.18 7.56 -16.64
C GLU A 263 -5.20 7.12 -15.18
N ASP A 264 -4.37 7.74 -14.34
CA ASP A 264 -4.33 7.48 -12.90
C ASP A 264 -3.96 8.75 -12.13
N LYS A 265 -4.71 9.07 -11.08
CA LYS A 265 -4.43 10.22 -10.21
C LYS A 265 -3.08 10.12 -9.51
N HIS A 266 -2.53 8.92 -9.36
CA HIS A 266 -1.21 8.67 -8.80
C HIS A 266 -0.07 8.94 -9.80
N PHE A 267 -0.36 9.24 -11.07
CA PHE A 267 0.65 9.66 -12.05
C PHE A 267 0.95 11.16 -11.99
N SER A 268 0.64 11.82 -10.86
CA SER A 268 1.13 13.17 -10.59
C SER A 268 2.65 13.18 -10.42
N ALA A 269 3.30 14.28 -10.81
CA ALA A 269 4.76 14.40 -10.68
C ALA A 269 5.23 14.18 -9.24
N GLU A 270 4.49 14.70 -8.26
CA GLU A 270 4.79 14.52 -6.83
C GLU A 270 4.72 13.06 -6.40
N ALA A 271 3.64 12.36 -6.74
CA ALA A 271 3.43 10.97 -6.35
C ALA A 271 4.47 10.05 -6.99
N LEU A 272 4.70 10.19 -8.29
CA LEU A 272 5.70 9.42 -9.03
C LEU A 272 7.11 9.62 -8.47
N TRP A 273 7.47 10.86 -8.12
CA TRP A 273 8.77 11.13 -7.50
C TRP A 273 8.92 10.45 -6.15
N LYS A 274 7.89 10.53 -5.30
CA LYS A 274 7.85 9.82 -4.01
C LYS A 274 8.00 8.31 -4.20
N TYR A 275 7.30 7.71 -5.17
CA TYR A 275 7.46 6.28 -5.47
C TYR A 275 8.87 5.93 -5.94
N TYR A 276 9.44 6.68 -6.87
CA TYR A 276 10.80 6.42 -7.35
C TYR A 276 11.81 6.56 -6.20
N ARG A 277 11.60 7.50 -5.29
CA ARG A 277 12.42 7.71 -4.10
C ARG A 277 12.30 6.58 -3.08
N THR A 278 11.11 6.00 -2.92
CA THR A 278 10.87 4.81 -2.10
C THR A 278 11.62 3.60 -2.65
N LEU A 279 11.67 3.43 -3.98
CA LEU A 279 12.37 2.30 -4.61
C LEU A 279 13.89 2.48 -4.68
N ASN A 280 14.38 3.69 -4.94
CA ASN A 280 15.81 3.96 -5.07
C ASN A 280 16.21 5.30 -4.42
N ALA A 281 16.41 5.23 -3.11
CA ALA A 281 16.82 6.37 -2.30
C ALA A 281 18.13 7.04 -2.72
N SER A 282 19.03 6.28 -3.35
CA SER A 282 20.39 6.72 -3.67
C SER A 282 20.50 7.47 -5.00
N ALA A 283 19.58 7.21 -5.93
CA ALA A 283 19.59 7.79 -7.27
C ALA A 283 18.56 8.92 -7.46
N VAL A 284 17.64 9.07 -6.51
CA VAL A 284 16.55 10.05 -6.57
C VAL A 284 16.74 11.07 -5.46
N ASP A 285 16.80 12.34 -5.83
CA ASP A 285 16.93 13.44 -4.86
C ASP A 285 15.61 13.68 -4.13
N GLU A 286 15.69 14.27 -2.94
CA GLU A 286 14.51 14.66 -2.17
C GLU A 286 13.86 15.91 -2.80
N LEU A 287 12.53 15.88 -2.93
CA LEU A 287 11.76 17.01 -3.44
C LEU A 287 11.46 17.97 -2.27
N ASP A 288 11.91 19.22 -2.36
CA ASP A 288 11.49 20.25 -1.41
C ASP A 288 10.00 20.57 -1.61
N GLU A 289 9.19 20.20 -0.59
CA GLU A 289 7.74 20.33 -0.59
C GLU A 289 7.23 21.75 -0.84
N LYS A 290 8.03 22.78 -0.55
CA LYS A 290 7.60 24.18 -0.64
C LYS A 290 7.81 24.83 -2.00
N SER A 291 8.81 24.39 -2.75
CA SER A 291 9.27 25.11 -3.96
C SER A 291 9.26 24.25 -5.22
N ASN A 292 9.60 22.97 -5.10
CA ASN A 292 9.92 22.15 -6.27
C ASN A 292 8.82 21.18 -6.67
N THR A 293 7.85 20.89 -5.80
CA THR A 293 6.81 19.88 -6.04
C THR A 293 5.87 20.24 -7.19
N ARG A 294 5.64 21.54 -7.42
CA ARG A 294 4.69 22.04 -8.43
C ARG A 294 5.30 22.30 -9.80
N LEU A 295 6.58 22.03 -10.00
CA LEU A 295 7.27 22.29 -11.27
C LEU A 295 6.82 21.26 -12.32
N LEU A 296 6.25 21.73 -13.43
CA LEU A 296 5.83 20.87 -14.54
C LEU A 296 7.03 20.17 -15.19
N THR A 297 8.19 20.81 -15.18
CA THR A 297 9.41 20.24 -15.74
C THR A 297 9.92 19.00 -14.99
N ASN A 298 9.42 18.74 -13.77
CA ASN A 298 9.67 17.46 -13.09
C ASN A 298 9.18 16.27 -13.94
N LEU A 299 8.11 16.45 -14.73
CA LEU A 299 7.64 15.42 -15.66
C LEU A 299 8.70 15.06 -16.70
N ILE A 300 9.49 16.04 -17.18
CA ILE A 300 10.61 15.77 -18.10
C ILE A 300 11.62 14.85 -17.42
N GLN A 301 11.99 15.14 -16.17
CA GLN A 301 12.99 14.36 -15.44
C GLN A 301 12.47 12.95 -15.09
N LEU A 302 11.21 12.84 -14.68
CA LEU A 302 10.54 11.57 -14.41
C LEU A 302 10.49 10.68 -15.64
N VAL A 303 10.05 11.20 -16.78
CA VAL A 303 9.97 10.44 -18.03
C VAL A 303 11.36 10.03 -18.53
N ARG A 304 12.37 10.90 -18.42
CA ARG A 304 13.76 10.56 -18.76
C ARG A 304 14.32 9.44 -17.89
N TYR A 305 14.07 9.52 -16.58
CA TYR A 305 14.50 8.49 -15.64
C TYR A 305 13.79 7.16 -15.93
N ALA A 306 12.48 7.21 -16.20
CA ALA A 306 11.67 6.04 -16.55
C ALA A 306 12.13 5.37 -17.86
N TYR A 307 12.52 6.13 -18.87
CA TYR A 307 13.12 5.60 -20.11
C TYR A 307 14.60 5.19 -19.97
N GLY A 308 15.21 5.33 -18.78
CA GLY A 308 16.62 5.03 -18.55
C GLY A 308 17.60 5.99 -19.23
N LYS A 309 17.13 7.16 -19.70
CA LYS A 309 17.96 8.21 -20.30
C LYS A 309 18.76 8.98 -19.25
N SER A 310 18.23 9.08 -18.04
CA SER A 310 18.96 9.61 -16.88
C SER A 310 19.18 8.52 -15.83
N GLN A 311 20.39 8.46 -15.28
CA GLN A 311 20.73 7.56 -14.18
C GLN A 311 20.36 8.14 -12.80
N LYS A 312 20.06 9.45 -12.74
CA LYS A 312 19.66 10.14 -11.51
C LYS A 312 18.42 11.00 -11.75
N LEU A 313 17.51 11.01 -10.77
CA LEU A 313 16.32 11.84 -10.79
C LEU A 313 16.54 13.06 -9.90
N THR A 314 16.85 14.20 -10.53
CA THR A 314 17.06 15.51 -9.88
C THR A 314 16.16 16.55 -10.55
N THR A 315 15.74 17.57 -9.80
CA THR A 315 14.95 18.67 -10.36
C THR A 315 15.82 19.51 -11.30
N LEU A 316 15.19 20.22 -12.24
CA LEU A 316 15.91 21.18 -13.10
C LEU A 316 16.31 22.46 -12.35
N MET A 317 15.65 22.77 -11.23
CA MET A 317 16.06 23.86 -10.34
C MET A 317 17.45 23.61 -9.76
N ASN A 318 17.78 22.35 -9.46
CA ASN A 318 19.13 21.98 -9.06
C ASN A 318 20.11 22.21 -10.22
N GLY A 319 21.00 23.20 -10.07
CA GLY A 319 21.99 23.55 -11.08
C GLY A 319 21.50 24.54 -12.15
N PHE A 320 20.28 25.08 -12.04
CA PHE A 320 19.78 26.08 -13.00
C PHE A 320 20.71 27.30 -13.09
N VAL A 321 21.25 27.76 -11.96
CA VAL A 321 22.19 28.90 -11.90
C VAL A 321 23.45 28.61 -12.71
N GLN A 322 23.99 27.39 -12.61
CA GLN A 322 25.20 27.01 -13.35
C GLN A 322 24.93 27.01 -14.86
N ARG A 323 23.79 26.46 -15.29
CA ARG A 323 23.39 26.44 -16.70
C ARG A 323 23.07 27.82 -17.24
N PHE A 324 22.44 28.66 -16.44
CA PHE A 324 22.21 30.05 -16.77
C PHE A 324 23.53 30.81 -16.95
N ASN A 325 24.51 30.57 -16.09
CA ASN A 325 25.84 31.15 -16.25
C ASN A 325 26.54 30.64 -17.52
N LEU A 326 26.34 29.38 -17.92
CA LEU A 326 26.83 28.86 -19.21
C LEU A 326 26.18 29.58 -20.40
N TYR A 327 24.88 29.86 -20.32
CA TYR A 327 24.19 30.66 -21.33
C TYR A 327 24.80 32.07 -21.45
N CYS A 328 25.06 32.74 -20.33
CA CYS A 328 25.69 34.06 -20.29
C CYS A 328 27.16 34.05 -20.76
N GLY A 329 27.88 32.95 -20.54
CA GLY A 329 29.32 32.83 -20.81
C GLY A 329 29.69 32.36 -22.22
N GLN A 330 28.73 32.14 -23.13
CA GLN A 330 29.05 31.76 -24.51
C GLN A 330 29.79 32.89 -25.22
N THR A 331 30.95 32.58 -25.82
CA THR A 331 31.97 33.52 -26.32
C THR A 331 31.49 34.49 -27.42
N GLN A 332 30.28 34.31 -27.94
CA GLN A 332 29.65 35.15 -28.96
C GLN A 332 28.52 36.06 -28.42
N ARG A 333 28.19 35.99 -27.12
CA ARG A 333 27.11 36.78 -26.51
C ARG A 333 27.66 37.85 -25.56
N SER A 334 27.57 39.12 -25.97
CA SER A 334 27.82 40.27 -25.09
C SER A 334 26.50 40.81 -24.57
N LEU A 335 25.95 40.21 -23.50
CA LEU A 335 24.69 40.63 -22.90
C LEU A 335 24.91 41.81 -21.94
N SER A 336 23.99 42.79 -21.95
CA SER A 336 23.97 43.86 -20.94
C SER A 336 23.43 43.36 -19.59
N GLU A 337 23.69 44.08 -18.51
CA GLU A 337 23.15 43.75 -17.18
C GLU A 337 21.62 43.66 -17.18
N GLU A 338 20.95 44.56 -17.93
CA GLU A 338 19.50 44.54 -18.10
C GLU A 338 19.02 43.27 -18.83
N GLN A 339 19.72 42.87 -19.90
CA GLN A 339 19.42 41.64 -20.63
C GLN A 339 19.61 40.39 -19.76
N VAL A 340 20.68 40.34 -18.96
CA VAL A 340 20.93 39.22 -18.03
C VAL A 340 19.83 39.12 -16.97
N SER A 341 19.40 40.26 -16.42
CA SER A 341 18.33 40.29 -15.41
C SER A 341 16.99 39.78 -15.95
N VAL A 342 16.62 40.20 -17.17
CA VAL A 342 15.41 39.71 -17.83
C VAL A 342 15.51 38.22 -18.13
N MET A 343 16.62 37.77 -18.73
CA MET A 343 16.79 36.36 -19.09
C MET A 343 16.83 35.45 -17.86
N ARG A 344 17.25 35.95 -16.69
CA ARG A 344 17.21 35.19 -15.43
C ARG A 344 15.77 34.89 -15.00
N GLN A 345 14.89 35.89 -15.03
CA GLN A 345 13.47 35.69 -14.73
C GLN A 345 12.81 34.73 -15.74
N ILE A 346 13.16 34.86 -17.02
CA ILE A 346 12.71 33.92 -18.05
C ILE A 346 13.27 32.51 -17.79
N ALA A 347 14.51 32.37 -17.31
CA ALA A 347 15.09 31.08 -16.95
C ALA A 347 14.30 30.39 -15.83
N GLU A 348 13.91 31.13 -14.80
CA GLU A 348 13.08 30.63 -13.69
C GLU A 348 11.72 30.14 -14.19
N TYR A 349 11.11 30.89 -15.11
CA TYR A 349 9.88 30.47 -15.78
C TYR A 349 10.08 29.17 -16.57
N ILE A 350 11.13 29.09 -17.41
CA ILE A 350 11.42 27.91 -18.23
C ILE A 350 11.67 26.67 -17.38
N VAL A 351 12.41 26.81 -16.27
CA VAL A 351 12.70 25.71 -15.36
C VAL A 351 11.46 25.27 -14.58
N SER A 352 10.47 26.15 -14.42
CA SER A 352 9.22 25.82 -13.72
C SER A 352 8.19 25.19 -14.65
N GLU A 353 7.97 25.77 -15.83
CA GLU A 353 6.84 25.46 -16.71
C GLU A 353 7.25 24.90 -18.08
N GLY A 354 8.52 24.92 -18.47
CA GLY A 354 8.98 24.46 -19.79
C GLY A 354 9.22 25.62 -20.77
N ALA A 355 9.55 25.30 -22.03
CA ALA A 355 9.84 26.33 -23.03
C ALA A 355 8.61 27.19 -23.33
N VAL A 356 8.84 28.48 -23.57
CA VAL A 356 7.79 29.46 -23.81
C VAL A 356 8.22 30.39 -24.93
N SER A 357 7.27 30.80 -25.77
CA SER A 357 7.47 31.84 -26.77
C SER A 357 7.22 33.23 -26.19
N ALA A 358 7.74 34.28 -26.84
CA ALA A 358 7.47 35.65 -26.44
C ALA A 358 5.97 36.00 -26.48
N ILE A 359 5.17 35.35 -27.34
CA ILE A 359 3.72 35.60 -27.40
C ILE A 359 3.04 34.99 -26.17
N GLU A 360 3.38 33.76 -25.81
CA GLU A 360 2.86 33.07 -24.62
C GLU A 360 3.33 33.79 -23.34
N LEU A 361 4.59 34.24 -23.30
CA LEU A 361 5.12 35.03 -22.19
C LEU A 361 4.32 36.32 -21.98
N ASN A 362 3.85 36.98 -23.04
CA ASN A 362 3.01 38.17 -22.89
C ASN A 362 1.63 37.85 -22.29
N GLN A 363 1.14 36.62 -22.47
CA GLN A 363 -0.14 36.18 -21.89
C GLN A 363 0.01 35.81 -20.41
N SER A 364 1.14 35.23 -20.01
CA SER A 364 1.42 34.85 -18.62
C SER A 364 1.99 36.00 -17.78
N ASP A 365 2.95 36.75 -18.32
CA ASP A 365 3.61 37.88 -17.67
C ASP A 365 3.92 39.02 -18.68
N ALA A 366 2.93 39.90 -18.87
CA ALA A 366 3.04 41.04 -19.76
C ALA A 366 4.14 42.04 -19.37
N ASP A 367 4.52 42.12 -18.09
CA ASP A 367 5.55 43.06 -17.64
C ASP A 367 6.95 42.55 -17.93
N LEU A 368 7.20 41.26 -17.69
CA LEU A 368 8.44 40.61 -18.09
C LEU A 368 8.61 40.62 -19.62
N TRP A 369 7.52 40.40 -20.36
CA TRP A 369 7.53 40.53 -21.81
C TRP A 369 7.92 41.94 -22.28
N ARG A 370 7.31 43.01 -21.73
CA ARG A 370 7.66 44.41 -22.07
C ARG A 370 9.13 44.71 -21.79
N LYS A 371 9.65 44.26 -20.64
CA LYS A 371 11.07 44.40 -20.29
C LYS A 371 11.97 43.67 -21.30
N GLY A 372 11.60 42.45 -21.70
CA GLY A 372 12.33 41.69 -22.71
C GLY A 372 12.34 42.36 -24.08
N ILE A 373 11.20 42.85 -24.56
CA ILE A 373 11.15 43.60 -25.83
C ILE A 373 12.00 44.87 -25.77
N ARG A 374 11.99 45.59 -24.65
CA ARG A 374 12.84 46.77 -24.46
C ARG A 374 14.33 46.42 -24.49
N ALA A 375 14.73 45.35 -23.82
CA ALA A 375 16.12 44.93 -23.68
C ALA A 375 16.72 44.33 -24.98
N PHE A 376 15.90 43.63 -25.78
CA PHE A 376 16.34 42.95 -27.01
C PHE A 376 15.86 43.62 -28.31
N GLY A 377 15.09 44.70 -28.20
CA GLY A 377 14.66 45.58 -29.29
C GLY A 377 13.49 45.05 -30.14
N ASN A 378 13.37 43.74 -30.34
CA ASN A 378 12.25 43.15 -31.08
C ASN A 378 11.91 41.72 -30.63
N ILE A 379 10.71 41.27 -31.02
CA ILE A 379 10.17 39.96 -30.64
C ILE A 379 10.97 38.78 -31.21
N THR A 380 11.56 38.94 -32.39
CA THR A 380 12.32 37.88 -33.07
C THR A 380 13.63 37.59 -32.35
N MET A 381 14.36 38.63 -31.92
CA MET A 381 15.59 38.51 -31.15
C MET A 381 15.32 37.95 -29.75
N LEU A 382 14.26 38.43 -29.09
CA LEU A 382 13.84 37.90 -27.80
C LEU A 382 13.50 36.40 -27.90
N ASN A 383 12.70 35.99 -28.89
CA ASN A 383 12.40 34.57 -29.14
C ASN A 383 13.65 33.73 -29.43
N ALA A 384 14.61 34.26 -30.20
CA ALA A 384 15.84 33.54 -30.50
C ALA A 384 16.67 33.27 -29.23
N GLU A 385 16.78 34.26 -28.35
CA GLU A 385 17.49 34.12 -27.07
C GLU A 385 16.73 33.21 -26.08
N MET A 386 15.41 33.34 -26.00
CA MET A 386 14.57 32.45 -25.19
C MET A 386 14.72 30.99 -25.63
N ASN A 387 14.66 30.71 -26.93
CA ASN A 387 14.87 29.37 -27.47
C ASN A 387 16.28 28.83 -27.18
N ALA A 388 17.31 29.67 -27.32
CA ALA A 388 18.67 29.28 -27.01
C ALA A 388 18.85 28.94 -25.52
N LEU A 389 18.27 29.76 -24.64
CA LEU A 389 18.25 29.51 -23.21
C LEU A 389 17.48 28.22 -22.88
N SER A 390 16.29 28.02 -23.44
CA SER A 390 15.50 26.79 -23.23
C SER A 390 16.26 25.54 -23.65
N ARG A 391 17.01 25.58 -24.76
CA ARG A 391 17.85 24.44 -25.17
C ARG A 391 18.89 24.10 -24.10
N ILE A 392 19.53 25.11 -23.48
CA ILE A 392 20.56 24.88 -22.45
C ILE A 392 19.94 24.39 -21.14
N LEU A 393 18.79 24.95 -20.74
CA LEU A 393 18.15 24.61 -19.47
C LEU A 393 17.48 23.23 -19.50
N LEU A 394 16.79 22.92 -20.60
CA LEU A 394 16.00 21.69 -20.76
C LEU A 394 16.80 20.52 -21.37
N LYS A 395 17.92 20.76 -22.07
CA LYS A 395 18.93 19.70 -22.30
C LYS A 395 19.68 19.43 -21.01
N VAL A 396 19.13 18.53 -20.21
CA VAL A 396 19.98 17.64 -19.40
C VAL A 396 20.44 16.54 -20.33
N ALA A 397 21.75 16.29 -20.34
CA ALA A 397 22.39 15.17 -21.01
C ALA A 397 21.66 13.84 -20.81
#